data_AF-A0A3D5WNI6-F1
#
_entry.id   AF-A0A3D5WNI6-F1
#
_cell.length_a   1.000
_cell.length_b   1.000
_cell.length_c   1.000
_cell.angle_alpha   90.00
_cell.angle_beta   90.00
_cell.angle_gamma   90.00
#
_symmetry.space_group_name_H-M   'P 1'
#
loop_
_entity.id
_entity.type
_entity.pdbx_description
1 polymer ?
#
loop_
_entity_poly.entity_id
_entity_poly.type
_entity_poly.pdbx_seq_one_letter_code
_entity_poly.pdbx_strand_id
1 'polypeptide(L)'
;MEYIEDEEAFNGKIIQKFLKKHRPDRIIIEYNGMWPTKHIPELYDDMEEICFDREVIFQTIDVVNDETFALYMKNMPSMMVDQFRVAEMIIINRCTVEKTNKNSIRGSIKAVNPRAQIVYESAQDEFYEMKDQMPFDVNADVIEISDDDFGLWYIDMIDHPETYQNKTLKVTGLIQKPKGIPAGFAVFGRFAMTCC
;
A
#
# COMPACT_ATOMS: atom_id res chain seq x y z
N MET A 1 -11.96 -27.86 1.18
CA MET A 1 -11.37 -27.09 0.07
C MET A 1 -12.21 -27.37 -1.16
N GLU A 2 -12.53 -26.34 -1.93
CA GLU A 2 -13.30 -26.43 -3.18
C GLU A 2 -12.44 -25.76 -4.27
N TYR A 3 -12.58 -26.20 -5.52
CA TYR A 3 -11.77 -25.70 -6.64
C TYR A 3 -12.67 -25.11 -7.73
N ILE A 4 -12.23 -24.00 -8.31
CA ILE A 4 -12.83 -23.38 -9.48
C ILE A 4 -11.69 -23.26 -10.50
N GLU A 5 -11.73 -24.10 -11.54
CA GLU A 5 -10.66 -24.16 -12.55
C GLU A 5 -10.92 -23.25 -13.75
N ASP A 6 -12.20 -22.95 -14.02
CA ASP A 6 -12.63 -22.10 -15.13
C ASP A 6 -12.96 -20.69 -14.64
N GLU A 7 -12.46 -19.66 -15.35
CA GLU A 7 -12.69 -18.25 -15.01
C GLU A 7 -14.18 -17.92 -14.95
N GLU A 8 -14.97 -18.40 -15.91
CA GLU A 8 -16.42 -18.15 -15.97
C GLU A 8 -17.19 -18.74 -14.79
N ALA A 9 -16.62 -19.76 -14.12
CA ALA A 9 -17.23 -20.37 -12.95
C ALA A 9 -16.93 -19.59 -11.65
N PHE A 10 -16.06 -18.59 -11.69
CA PHE A 10 -15.81 -17.69 -10.56
C PHE A 10 -16.89 -16.61 -10.47
N ASN A 11 -18.01 -16.95 -9.83
CA ASN A 11 -19.15 -16.05 -9.63
C ASN A 11 -19.94 -16.42 -8.36
N GLY A 12 -20.80 -15.49 -7.90
CA GLY A 12 -21.58 -15.63 -6.68
C GLY A 12 -22.46 -16.87 -6.63
N LYS A 13 -23.00 -17.37 -7.76
CA LYS A 13 -23.84 -18.57 -7.77
C LYS A 13 -23.07 -19.82 -7.36
N ILE A 14 -21.82 -19.95 -7.79
CA ILE A 14 -20.95 -21.06 -7.39
C ILE A 14 -20.55 -20.91 -5.92
N ILE A 15 -20.16 -19.71 -5.50
CA ILE A 15 -19.81 -19.44 -4.09
C ILE A 15 -21.00 -19.72 -3.16
N GLN A 16 -22.23 -19.35 -3.54
CA GLN A 16 -23.44 -19.65 -2.76
C GLN A 16 -23.67 -21.15 -2.57
N LYS A 17 -23.32 -21.99 -3.56
CA LYS A 17 -23.39 -23.46 -3.41
C LYS A 17 -22.41 -23.94 -2.33
N PHE A 18 -21.20 -23.40 -2.31
CA PHE A 18 -20.21 -23.73 -1.29
C PHE A 18 -20.62 -23.26 0.11
N LEU A 19 -21.16 -22.04 0.22
CA LEU A 19 -21.72 -21.52 1.47
C LEU A 19 -22.82 -22.42 2.03
N LYS A 20 -23.76 -22.87 1.19
CA LYS A 20 -24.84 -23.79 1.61
C LYS A 20 -24.31 -25.15 2.06
N LYS A 21 -23.28 -25.67 1.39
CA LYS A 21 -22.68 -26.98 1.64
C LYS A 21 -21.87 -27.00 2.94
N HIS A 22 -21.02 -26.01 3.15
CA HIS A 22 -20.02 -26.01 4.23
C HIS A 22 -20.40 -25.13 5.41
N ARG A 23 -21.28 -24.13 5.21
CA ARG A 23 -21.67 -23.13 6.21
C ARG A 23 -20.47 -22.52 6.96
N PRO A 24 -19.44 -22.02 6.25
CA PRO A 24 -18.24 -21.51 6.88
C PRO A 24 -18.50 -20.14 7.53
N ASP A 25 -17.74 -19.82 8.58
CA ASP A 25 -17.67 -18.47 9.16
C ASP A 25 -16.69 -17.55 8.41
N ARG A 26 -15.72 -18.13 7.69
CA ARG A 26 -14.71 -17.42 6.90
C ARG A 26 -14.39 -18.17 5.62
N ILE A 27 -14.21 -17.44 4.53
CA ILE A 27 -13.70 -17.97 3.26
C ILE A 27 -12.32 -17.36 3.00
N ILE A 28 -11.39 -18.18 2.52
CA ILE A 28 -10.12 -17.73 1.95
C ILE A 28 -10.10 -18.21 0.51
N ILE A 29 -9.82 -17.30 -0.42
CA ILE A 29 -9.75 -17.59 -1.85
C ILE A 29 -8.31 -17.36 -2.28
N GLU A 30 -7.65 -18.42 -2.74
CA GLU A 30 -6.43 -18.29 -3.53
C GLU A 30 -6.85 -17.96 -4.97
N TYR A 31 -6.72 -16.69 -5.34
CA TYR A 31 -7.14 -16.20 -6.65
C TYR A 31 -6.08 -16.49 -7.71
N ASN A 32 -6.51 -16.88 -8.91
CA ASN A 32 -5.59 -17.05 -10.03
C ASN A 32 -5.09 -15.69 -10.51
N GLY A 33 -3.81 -15.39 -10.30
CA GLY A 33 -3.21 -14.10 -10.65
C GLY A 33 -3.20 -13.77 -12.15
N MET A 34 -3.52 -14.73 -13.03
CA MET A 34 -3.68 -14.50 -14.46
C MET A 34 -5.09 -14.06 -14.86
N TRP A 35 -6.07 -14.21 -13.97
CA TRP A 35 -7.44 -13.77 -14.24
C TRP A 35 -7.61 -12.27 -13.99
N PRO A 36 -8.50 -11.59 -14.72
CA PRO A 36 -8.76 -10.17 -14.51
C PRO A 36 -9.22 -9.85 -13.09
N THR A 37 -8.65 -8.83 -12.45
CA THR A 37 -9.01 -8.49 -11.07
C THR A 37 -10.40 -7.89 -10.91
N LYS A 38 -11.05 -7.47 -12.00
CA LYS A 38 -12.44 -6.97 -12.00
C LYS A 38 -13.44 -7.97 -11.39
N HIS A 39 -13.13 -9.26 -11.43
CA HIS A 39 -14.00 -10.30 -10.87
C HIS A 39 -14.06 -10.25 -9.35
N ILE A 40 -13.07 -9.62 -8.70
CA ILE A 40 -12.99 -9.50 -7.25
C ILE A 40 -14.07 -8.54 -6.71
N PRO A 41 -14.18 -7.28 -7.18
CA PRO A 41 -15.29 -6.41 -6.78
C PRO A 41 -16.65 -6.95 -7.25
N GLU A 42 -16.74 -7.59 -8.41
CA GLU A 42 -17.99 -8.25 -8.84
C GLU A 42 -18.42 -9.35 -7.84
N LEU A 43 -17.47 -10.15 -7.35
CA LEU A 43 -17.76 -11.13 -6.30
C LEU A 43 -18.15 -10.48 -4.96
N TYR A 44 -17.54 -9.34 -4.62
CA TYR A 44 -17.91 -8.59 -3.42
C TYR A 44 -19.38 -8.17 -3.47
N ASP A 45 -19.82 -7.58 -4.59
CA ASP A 45 -21.21 -7.17 -4.81
C ASP A 45 -22.17 -8.37 -4.73
N ASP A 46 -21.82 -9.50 -5.37
CA ASP A 46 -22.57 -10.75 -5.27
C ASP A 46 -22.68 -11.23 -3.81
N MET A 47 -21.62 -11.05 -3.01
CA MET A 47 -21.60 -11.48 -1.62
C MET A 47 -22.43 -10.59 -0.69
N GLU A 48 -22.49 -9.28 -0.92
CA GLU A 48 -23.42 -8.42 -0.21
C GLU A 48 -24.88 -8.83 -0.47
N GLU A 49 -25.23 -9.24 -1.69
CA GLU A 49 -26.58 -9.74 -2.01
C GLU A 49 -26.86 -11.10 -1.36
N ILE A 50 -25.93 -12.04 -1.46
CA ILE A 50 -26.10 -13.40 -0.94
C ILE A 50 -26.14 -13.42 0.60
N CYS A 51 -25.34 -12.57 1.24
CA CYS A 51 -25.19 -12.48 2.68
C CYS A 51 -25.89 -11.22 3.25
N PHE A 52 -26.97 -10.75 2.62
CA PHE A 52 -27.66 -9.48 2.95
C PHE A 52 -28.04 -9.29 4.42
N ASP A 53 -28.15 -10.37 5.20
CA ASP A 53 -28.45 -10.36 6.63
C ASP A 53 -27.19 -10.26 7.52
N ARG A 54 -26.01 -10.11 6.92
CA ARG A 54 -24.70 -10.11 7.58
C ARG A 54 -23.81 -9.02 7.04
N GLU A 55 -22.92 -8.54 7.90
CA GLU A 55 -21.81 -7.69 7.47
C GLU A 55 -20.76 -8.57 6.76
N VAL A 56 -20.46 -8.23 5.51
CA VAL A 56 -19.44 -8.90 4.70
C VAL A 56 -18.16 -8.07 4.78
N ILE A 57 -17.18 -8.56 5.53
CA ILE A 57 -15.83 -7.98 5.52
C ILE A 57 -15.04 -8.69 4.43
N PHE A 58 -14.59 -7.93 3.45
CA PHE A 58 -13.81 -8.43 2.31
C PHE A 58 -12.46 -7.73 2.29
N GLN A 59 -11.38 -8.51 2.19
CA GLN A 59 -10.03 -7.98 2.13
C GLN A 59 -9.24 -8.65 1.02
N THR A 60 -8.56 -7.83 0.22
CA THR A 60 -7.64 -8.27 -0.83
C THR A 60 -6.19 -8.13 -0.36
N ILE A 61 -5.45 -9.24 -0.46
CA ILE A 61 -4.05 -9.30 -0.06
C ILE A 61 -3.24 -9.84 -1.23
N ASP A 62 -2.34 -9.02 -1.75
CA ASP A 62 -1.36 -9.44 -2.74
C ASP A 62 -0.08 -9.88 -2.04
N VAL A 63 0.54 -10.94 -2.55
CA VAL A 63 1.86 -11.40 -2.11
C VAL A 63 2.81 -11.34 -3.29
N VAL A 64 3.87 -10.55 -3.17
CA VAL A 64 4.82 -10.26 -4.26
C VAL A 64 6.22 -10.64 -3.82
N ASN A 65 6.97 -11.32 -4.70
CA ASN A 65 8.37 -11.66 -4.46
C ASN A 65 9.30 -10.52 -4.88
N ASP A 66 10.02 -9.94 -3.92
CA ASP A 66 11.00 -8.86 -4.14
C ASP A 66 12.05 -9.22 -5.21
N GLU A 67 12.58 -10.44 -5.18
CA GLU A 67 13.63 -10.91 -6.10
C GLU A 67 13.21 -10.83 -7.58
N THR A 68 11.90 -10.88 -7.83
CA THR A 68 11.32 -10.84 -9.17
C THR A 68 10.47 -9.60 -9.44
N PHE A 69 10.29 -8.72 -8.45
CA PHE A 69 9.41 -7.55 -8.55
C PHE A 69 9.74 -6.69 -9.77
N ALA A 70 11.01 -6.30 -9.90
CA ALA A 70 11.49 -5.46 -11.00
C ALA A 70 11.33 -6.14 -12.36
N LEU A 71 11.51 -7.46 -12.42
CA LEU A 71 11.36 -8.25 -13.64
C LEU A 71 9.90 -8.27 -14.11
N TYR A 72 8.96 -8.52 -13.19
CA TYR A 72 7.53 -8.53 -13.50
C TYR A 72 7.01 -7.13 -13.83
N MET A 73 7.39 -6.10 -13.07
CA MET A 73 7.04 -4.72 -13.38
C MET A 73 7.54 -4.28 -14.75
N LYS A 74 8.72 -4.75 -15.18
CA LYS A 74 9.27 -4.42 -16.51
C LYS A 74 8.56 -5.16 -17.64
N ASN A 75 8.29 -6.46 -17.48
CA ASN A 75 7.83 -7.32 -18.58
C ASN A 75 6.31 -7.51 -18.62
N MET A 76 5.62 -7.36 -17.48
CA MET A 76 4.18 -7.53 -17.34
C MET A 76 3.55 -6.37 -16.53
N PRO A 77 3.86 -5.10 -16.84
CA PRO A 77 3.38 -3.96 -16.04
C PRO A 77 1.85 -3.93 -15.94
N SER A 78 1.13 -4.25 -17.01
CA SER A 78 -0.33 -4.23 -17.02
C SER A 78 -0.93 -5.23 -16.01
N MET A 79 -0.34 -6.41 -15.88
CA MET A 79 -0.81 -7.44 -14.95
C MET A 79 -0.54 -7.02 -13.50
N MET A 80 0.67 -6.53 -13.22
CA MET A 80 1.04 -6.05 -11.88
C MET A 80 0.17 -4.86 -11.44
N VAL A 81 -0.04 -3.90 -12.34
CA VAL A 81 -0.90 -2.72 -12.10
C VAL A 81 -2.35 -3.12 -11.84
N ASP A 82 -2.86 -4.14 -12.54
CA ASP A 82 -4.23 -4.64 -12.33
C ASP A 82 -4.39 -5.18 -10.90
N GLN A 83 -3.46 -6.03 -10.45
CA GLN A 83 -3.42 -6.58 -9.08
C GLN A 83 -3.34 -5.45 -8.03
N PHE A 84 -2.37 -4.54 -8.19
CA PHE A 84 -2.17 -3.45 -7.21
C PHE A 84 -3.36 -2.52 -7.06
N ARG A 85 -4.19 -2.36 -8.10
CA ARG A 85 -5.34 -1.45 -8.06
C ARG A 85 -6.41 -1.90 -7.06
N VAL A 86 -6.60 -3.21 -6.92
CA VAL A 86 -7.64 -3.77 -6.05
C VAL A 86 -7.11 -4.19 -4.69
N ALA A 87 -5.78 -4.28 -4.51
CA ALA A 87 -5.16 -4.70 -3.27
C ALA A 87 -5.33 -3.67 -2.14
N GLU A 88 -5.79 -4.14 -0.98
CA GLU A 88 -5.80 -3.34 0.25
C GLU A 88 -4.49 -3.48 1.01
N MET A 89 -3.88 -4.67 0.95
CA MET A 89 -2.56 -4.95 1.50
C MET A 89 -1.69 -5.65 0.46
N ILE A 90 -0.42 -5.25 0.39
CA ILE A 90 0.58 -5.87 -0.47
C ILE A 90 1.76 -6.28 0.39
N ILE A 91 2.01 -7.58 0.47
CA ILE A 91 3.14 -8.17 1.19
C ILE A 91 4.27 -8.40 0.20
N ILE A 92 5.36 -7.67 0.37
CA ILE A 92 6.61 -7.89 -0.35
C ILE A 92 7.42 -8.89 0.48
N ASN A 93 7.54 -10.12 -0.01
CA ASN A 93 8.26 -11.19 0.69
C ASN A 93 9.67 -11.38 0.18
N ARG A 94 10.46 -12.15 0.95
CA ARG A 94 11.87 -12.46 0.64
C ARG A 94 12.75 -11.22 0.51
N CYS A 95 12.42 -10.17 1.25
CA CYS A 95 13.26 -8.99 1.30
C CYS A 95 14.60 -9.30 1.96
N THR A 96 15.64 -8.58 1.57
CA THR A 96 16.99 -8.67 2.13
C THR A 96 17.58 -7.28 2.30
N VAL A 97 18.42 -7.11 3.31
CA VAL A 97 19.10 -5.83 3.60
C VAL A 97 19.88 -5.32 2.39
N GLU A 98 20.50 -6.23 1.65
CA GLU A 98 21.42 -5.90 0.56
C GLU A 98 20.72 -5.52 -0.75
N LYS A 99 19.56 -6.13 -1.06
CA LYS A 99 18.95 -6.03 -2.40
C LYS A 99 17.63 -5.27 -2.42
N THR A 100 16.88 -5.25 -1.33
CA THR A 100 15.54 -4.67 -1.33
C THR A 100 15.59 -3.16 -1.45
N ASN A 101 15.02 -2.63 -2.52
CA ASN A 101 14.83 -1.19 -2.69
C ASN A 101 13.41 -0.79 -2.30
N LYS A 102 13.18 -0.58 -0.98
CA LYS A 102 11.87 -0.20 -0.43
C LYS A 102 11.26 1.01 -1.15
N ASN A 103 12.06 2.03 -1.44
CA ASN A 103 11.60 3.27 -2.09
C ASN A 103 11.09 3.04 -3.52
N SER A 104 11.83 2.27 -4.33
CA SER A 104 11.42 1.97 -5.71
C SER A 104 10.14 1.14 -5.75
N ILE A 105 10.03 0.12 -4.88
CA ILE A 105 8.84 -0.73 -4.77
C ILE A 105 7.64 0.09 -4.31
N ARG A 106 7.81 0.87 -3.23
CA ARG A 106 6.78 1.76 -2.71
C ARG A 106 6.30 2.74 -3.77
N GLY A 107 7.21 3.42 -4.47
CA GLY A 107 6.87 4.38 -5.51
C GLY A 107 6.07 3.74 -6.65
N SER A 108 6.46 2.53 -7.07
CA SER A 108 5.75 1.78 -8.12
C SER A 108 4.32 1.42 -7.73
N ILE A 109 4.12 0.98 -6.49
CA ILE A 109 2.80 0.61 -5.95
C ILE A 109 1.94 1.85 -5.71
N LYS A 110 2.48 2.86 -5.02
CA LYS A 110 1.75 4.06 -4.62
C LYS A 110 1.34 4.93 -5.81
N ALA A 111 2.11 4.92 -6.89
CA ALA A 111 1.71 5.57 -8.14
C ALA A 111 0.40 4.99 -8.73
N VAL A 112 0.07 3.74 -8.42
CA VAL A 112 -1.13 3.04 -8.90
C VAL A 112 -2.23 3.06 -7.84
N ASN A 113 -1.88 2.75 -6.59
CA ASN A 113 -2.79 2.65 -5.47
C ASN A 113 -2.19 3.33 -4.23
N PRO A 114 -2.45 4.63 -4.04
CA PRO A 114 -1.98 5.37 -2.87
C PRO A 114 -2.52 4.81 -1.54
N ARG A 115 -3.66 4.11 -1.56
CA ARG A 115 -4.36 3.60 -0.37
C ARG A 115 -3.82 2.26 0.13
N ALA A 116 -3.20 1.44 -0.72
CA ALA A 116 -2.70 0.12 -0.35
C ALA A 116 -1.70 0.18 0.81
N GLN A 117 -1.87 -0.67 1.83
CA GLN A 117 -0.85 -0.89 2.84
C GLN A 117 0.27 -1.76 2.25
N ILE A 118 1.53 -1.40 2.48
CA ILE A 118 2.68 -2.19 2.03
C ILE A 118 3.38 -2.76 3.26
N VAL A 119 3.56 -4.07 3.28
CA VAL A 119 4.27 -4.80 4.34
C VAL A 119 5.48 -5.47 3.72
N TYR A 120 6.64 -5.30 4.34
CA TYR A 120 7.87 -5.98 3.92
C TYR A 120 8.17 -7.13 4.87
N GLU A 121 8.40 -8.31 4.30
CA GLU A 121 8.73 -9.54 5.02
C GLU A 121 10.14 -10.00 4.64
N SER A 122 10.93 -10.29 5.67
CA SER A 122 12.30 -10.77 5.53
C SER A 122 12.59 -11.85 6.56
N ALA A 123 13.42 -12.82 6.17
CA ALA A 123 13.99 -13.80 7.09
C ALA A 123 15.21 -13.25 7.87
N GLN A 124 15.67 -12.03 7.57
CA GLN A 124 16.80 -11.37 8.23
C GLN A 124 16.28 -10.42 9.30
N ASP A 125 16.58 -10.68 10.58
CA ASP A 125 16.13 -9.82 11.67
C ASP A 125 16.65 -8.38 11.50
N GLU A 126 17.87 -8.24 10.97
CA GLU A 126 18.51 -6.95 10.69
C GLU A 126 17.71 -6.11 9.69
N PHE A 127 16.87 -6.73 8.84
CA PHE A 127 16.00 -6.03 7.92
C PHE A 127 14.97 -5.14 8.63
N TYR A 128 14.50 -5.58 9.81
CA TYR A 128 13.55 -4.83 10.63
C TYR A 128 14.23 -3.77 11.49
N GLU A 129 15.54 -3.90 11.71
CA GLU A 129 16.36 -2.86 12.36
C GLU A 129 16.81 -1.76 11.39
N MET A 130 16.69 -1.99 10.08
CA MET A 130 16.92 -0.93 9.09
C MET A 130 15.97 0.23 9.38
N LYS A 131 16.54 1.39 9.70
CA LYS A 131 15.77 2.63 9.72
C LYS A 131 14.97 2.72 8.42
N ASP A 132 13.67 2.97 8.53
CA ASP A 132 12.83 3.17 7.37
C ASP A 132 13.49 4.26 6.52
N GLN A 133 13.87 3.88 5.30
CA GLN A 133 14.37 4.85 4.35
C GLN A 133 13.21 5.78 4.04
N MET A 134 13.42 7.08 4.23
CA MET A 134 12.42 8.05 3.85
C MET A 134 12.09 7.85 2.36
N PRO A 135 10.82 8.01 1.97
CA PRO A 135 10.38 7.80 0.58
C PRO A 135 10.97 8.84 -0.40
N PHE A 136 11.72 9.80 0.12
CA PHE A 136 12.47 10.82 -0.59
C PHE A 136 13.93 10.82 -0.14
N ASP A 137 14.83 11.27 -1.03
CA ASP A 137 16.24 11.37 -0.72
C ASP A 137 16.52 12.57 0.19
N VAL A 138 16.76 12.29 1.47
CA VAL A 138 17.13 13.30 2.47
C VAL A 138 18.47 13.99 2.17
N ASN A 139 19.32 13.42 1.31
CA ASN A 139 20.65 13.97 1.01
C ASN A 139 20.69 14.77 -0.31
N ALA A 140 19.58 14.88 -1.03
CA ALA A 140 19.49 15.68 -2.23
C ALA A 140 19.73 17.18 -1.94
N ASP A 141 20.27 17.92 -2.92
CA ASP A 141 20.43 19.38 -2.84
C ASP A 141 19.10 20.10 -2.54
N VAL A 142 18.01 19.56 -3.10
CA VAL A 142 16.63 19.92 -2.78
C VAL A 142 15.86 18.63 -2.49
N ILE A 143 15.40 18.49 -1.24
CA ILE A 143 14.58 17.36 -0.82
C ILE A 143 13.14 17.60 -1.27
N GLU A 144 12.63 16.77 -2.18
CA GLU A 144 11.26 16.87 -2.67
C GLU A 144 10.31 15.95 -1.88
N ILE A 145 9.35 16.55 -1.20
CA ILE A 145 8.34 15.85 -0.40
C ILE A 145 7.02 15.83 -1.16
N SER A 146 6.58 14.64 -1.56
CA SER A 146 5.30 14.45 -2.24
C SER A 146 4.12 14.72 -1.30
N ASP A 147 2.93 14.92 -1.85
CA ASP A 147 1.74 15.13 -1.04
C ASP A 147 1.38 13.92 -0.17
N ASP A 148 1.63 12.71 -0.68
CA ASP A 148 1.37 11.43 0.01
C ASP A 148 2.38 11.15 1.12
N ASP A 149 3.60 11.68 1.00
CA ASP A 149 4.68 11.46 1.97
C ASP A 149 4.77 12.58 3.03
N PHE A 150 3.92 13.61 2.94
CA PHE A 150 3.89 14.73 3.88
C PHE A 150 3.76 14.25 5.34
N GLY A 151 2.88 13.28 5.61
CA GLY A 151 2.67 12.77 6.96
C GLY A 151 3.91 12.12 7.56
N LEU A 152 4.62 11.32 6.76
CA LEU A 152 5.87 10.67 7.16
C LEU A 152 6.97 11.70 7.40
N TRP A 153 7.15 12.63 6.46
CA TRP A 153 8.10 13.73 6.61
C TRP A 153 7.84 14.57 7.85
N TYR A 154 6.56 14.91 8.12
CA TYR A 154 6.20 15.78 9.23
C TYR A 154 6.53 15.16 10.59
N ILE A 155 6.27 13.86 10.77
CA ILE A 155 6.62 13.12 11.98
C ILE A 155 8.14 13.02 12.12
N ASP A 156 8.82 12.58 11.06
CA ASP A 156 10.29 12.41 11.06
C ASP A 156 11.02 13.74 11.32
N MET A 157 10.54 14.86 10.76
CA MET A 157 11.13 16.18 11.00
C MET A 157 10.93 16.68 12.43
N ILE A 158 9.85 16.28 13.12
CA ILE A 158 9.64 16.58 14.54
C ILE A 158 10.57 15.74 15.43
N ASP A 159 10.68 14.45 15.13
CA ASP A 159 11.48 13.51 15.94
C ASP A 159 12.99 13.63 15.69
N HIS A 160 13.38 13.99 14.46
CA HIS A 160 14.76 14.08 13.97
C HIS A 160 15.04 15.40 13.24
N PRO A 161 14.88 16.57 13.90
CA PRO A 161 15.04 17.87 13.26
C PRO A 161 16.44 18.10 12.68
N GLU A 162 17.47 17.48 13.24
CA GLU A 162 18.86 17.54 12.78
C GLU A 162 19.02 17.03 11.34
N THR A 163 18.17 16.10 10.90
CA THR A 163 18.20 15.53 9.54
C THR A 163 17.92 16.59 8.47
N TYR A 164 17.12 17.59 8.80
CA TYR A 164 16.62 18.64 7.89
C TYR A 164 17.27 20.00 8.13
N GLN A 165 18.15 20.11 9.13
CA GLN A 165 18.82 21.36 9.44
C GLN A 165 19.72 21.79 8.27
N ASN A 166 19.62 23.06 7.88
CA ASN A 166 20.36 23.65 6.76
C ASN A 166 20.09 23.01 5.38
N LYS A 167 18.98 22.27 5.22
CA LYS A 167 18.58 21.68 3.94
C LYS A 167 17.49 22.49 3.25
N THR A 168 17.41 22.34 1.92
CA THR A 168 16.35 22.96 1.11
C THR A 168 15.25 21.95 0.86
N LEU A 169 14.01 22.30 1.18
CA LEU A 169 12.83 21.46 1.00
C LEU A 169 11.92 22.01 -0.09
N LYS A 170 11.41 21.14 -0.95
CA LYS A 170 10.26 21.40 -1.83
C LYS A 170 9.07 20.61 -1.31
N VAL A 171 8.16 21.30 -0.64
CA VAL A 171 6.98 20.69 0.02
C VAL A 171 5.77 21.60 -0.13
N THR A 172 4.61 21.01 -0.45
CA THR A 172 3.34 21.75 -0.54
C THR A 172 2.70 21.87 0.84
N GLY A 173 2.13 23.02 1.19
CA GLY A 173 1.42 23.19 2.47
C GLY A 173 0.94 24.61 2.70
N LEU A 174 0.53 24.90 3.93
CA LEU A 174 0.04 26.20 4.38
C LEU A 174 1.09 26.88 5.24
N ILE A 175 1.30 28.17 4.99
CA ILE A 175 2.15 29.03 5.84
C ILE A 175 1.26 29.96 6.66
N GLN A 176 1.52 30.01 7.96
CA GLN A 176 0.99 31.05 8.85
C GLN A 176 2.13 31.91 9.40
N LYS A 177 1.87 33.22 9.50
CA LYS A 177 2.77 34.21 10.11
C LYS A 177 2.03 34.96 11.23
N PRO A 178 1.73 34.31 12.37
CA PRO A 178 1.10 34.97 13.50
C PRO A 178 1.97 36.11 14.05
N LYS A 179 1.32 37.10 14.69
CA LYS A 179 2.01 38.22 15.34
C LYS A 179 2.92 37.68 16.45
N GLY A 180 4.20 38.06 16.44
CA GLY A 180 5.19 37.66 17.44
C GLY A 180 6.25 36.67 16.94
N ILE A 181 6.12 36.13 15.72
CA ILE A 181 7.18 35.31 15.11
C ILE A 181 8.33 36.19 14.61
N PRO A 182 9.61 35.84 14.91
CA PRO A 182 10.77 36.58 14.41
C PRO A 182 10.86 36.61 12.87
N ALA A 183 11.49 37.66 12.34
CA ALA A 183 11.75 37.75 10.90
C ALA A 183 12.59 36.55 10.43
N GLY A 184 12.20 35.95 9.30
CA GLY A 184 12.83 34.75 8.75
C GLY A 184 12.17 33.42 9.17
N PHE A 185 11.19 33.46 10.08
CA PHE A 185 10.46 32.28 10.52
C PHE A 185 9.00 32.30 10.03
N ALA A 186 8.43 31.11 9.93
CA ALA A 186 7.04 30.88 9.57
C ALA A 186 6.57 29.57 10.19
N VAL A 187 5.27 29.47 10.47
CA VAL A 187 4.64 28.18 10.82
C VAL A 187 4.20 27.53 9.52
N PHE A 188 4.61 26.29 9.31
CA PHE A 188 4.24 25.49 8.15
C PHE A 188 3.44 24.27 8.59
N GLY A 189 2.38 23.92 7.84
CA GLY A 189 1.58 22.74 8.15
C GLY A 189 0.52 22.44 7.09
N ARG A 190 -0.27 21.40 7.32
CA ARG A 190 -1.47 21.05 6.54
C ARG A 190 -2.63 20.77 7.50
N PHE A 191 -3.85 20.81 6.98
CA PHE A 191 -4.96 20.17 7.67
C PHE A 191 -4.75 18.66 7.62
N ALA A 192 -4.75 18.02 8.79
CA ALA A 192 -4.70 16.58 8.91
C ALA A 192 -6.00 16.10 9.55
N MET A 193 -6.60 15.03 9.02
CA MET A 193 -7.53 14.22 9.79
C MET A 193 -6.68 13.22 10.57
N THR A 194 -6.45 13.51 11.85
CA THR A 194 -5.92 12.51 12.77
C THR A 194 -7.06 11.54 13.06
N CYS A 195 -6.89 10.25 12.77
CA CYS A 195 -7.78 9.23 13.28
C CYS A 195 -7.66 9.26 14.80
N CYS A 196 -8.66 9.85 15.46
CA CYS A 196 -8.88 9.68 16.89
C CYS A 196 -9.60 8.34 17.12
#